data_AF-A0A0R3UC75-F1
#
_entry.id   AF-A0A0R3UC75-F1
#
_cell.length_a   1.000
_cell.length_b   1.000
_cell.length_c   1.000
_cell.angle_alpha   90.00
_cell.angle_beta   90.00
_cell.angle_gamma   90.00
#
_symmetry.space_group_name_H-M   'P 1'
#
loop_
_entity.id
_entity.type
_entity.pdbx_description
1 polymer ?
#
loop_
_entity_poly.entity_id
_entity_poly.type
_entity_poly.pdbx_seq_one_letter_code
_entity_poly.pdbx_strand_id
1 'polypeptide(L)'
;MSGMKRHLLPAIALVLSRAQIMKLVQQLDSVDLLNEVEKKEVNSVLHKCLSTRLEACDKEVSQVILLQDLAVRGIAFHHSGMMPLLKELARVSSLRPSISYHIVMLLWSRQAGRPAGMQTEVDQ
;
A
#
# COMPACT_ATOMS: atom_id res chain seq x y z
N MET A 1 9.99 -17.60 20.12
CA MET A 1 8.86 -17.70 19.18
C MET A 1 9.21 -16.79 18.01
N SER A 2 9.21 -17.10 16.71
CA SER A 2 8.45 -18.06 15.92
C SER A 2 9.02 -18.03 14.47
N GLY A 3 9.82 -19.01 14.06
CA GLY A 3 10.27 -19.14 12.67
C GLY A 3 9.15 -19.55 11.70
N MET A 4 8.02 -20.04 12.24
CA MET A 4 6.94 -20.71 11.50
C MET A 4 5.97 -19.76 10.77
N LYS A 5 6.06 -18.43 10.96
CA LYS A 5 5.06 -17.48 10.44
C LYS A 5 5.38 -16.90 9.05
N ARG A 6 6.66 -16.87 8.65
CA ARG A 6 7.08 -16.28 7.36
C ARG A 6 6.66 -17.11 6.13
N HIS A 7 6.40 -18.40 6.31
CA HIS A 7 5.97 -19.28 5.21
C HIS A 7 4.55 -19.00 4.69
N LEU A 8 3.74 -18.22 5.41
CA LEU A 8 2.37 -17.88 5.01
C LEU A 8 2.27 -16.56 4.23
N LEU A 9 3.42 -15.97 3.89
CA LEU A 9 3.50 -14.75 3.09
C LEU A 9 3.88 -15.10 1.63
N PRO A 10 3.39 -14.33 0.64
CA PRO A 10 2.56 -13.13 0.78
C PRO A 10 1.13 -13.41 1.23
N ALA A 11 0.49 -12.42 1.84
CA ALA A 11 -0.90 -12.50 2.29
C ALA A 11 -1.71 -11.29 1.78
N ILE A 12 -2.96 -11.51 1.41
CA ILE A 12 -3.86 -10.44 0.99
C ILE A 12 -5.01 -10.36 1.98
N ALA A 13 -5.22 -9.19 2.57
CA ALA A 13 -6.35 -8.91 3.44
C ALA A 13 -7.30 -7.94 2.74
N LEU A 14 -8.51 -8.41 2.44
CA LEU A 14 -9.53 -7.59 1.79
C LEU A 14 -10.25 -6.76 2.86
N VAL A 15 -10.18 -5.43 2.74
CA VAL A 15 -10.76 -4.50 3.73
C VAL A 15 -11.64 -3.50 3.02
N LEU A 16 -12.93 -3.52 3.36
CA LEU A 16 -13.97 -2.78 2.63
C LEU A 16 -14.16 -1.33 3.10
N SER A 17 -13.30 -0.82 3.99
CA SER A 17 -13.32 0.56 4.48
C SER A 17 -11.93 1.19 4.46
N ARG A 18 -11.81 2.39 3.88
CA ARG A 18 -10.57 3.17 3.89
C ARG A 18 -10.09 3.47 5.31
N ALA A 19 -11.01 3.81 6.21
CA ALA A 19 -10.68 4.09 7.61
C ALA A 19 -10.13 2.84 8.32
N GLN A 20 -10.68 1.66 8.01
CA GLN A 20 -10.17 0.40 8.56
C GLN A 20 -8.78 0.04 8.00
N ILE A 21 -8.52 0.31 6.72
CA ILE A 21 -7.17 0.15 6.13
C ILE A 21 -6.17 1.01 6.90
N MET A 22 -6.48 2.28 7.15
CA MET A 22 -5.57 3.18 7.87
C MET A 22 -5.33 2.72 9.31
N LYS A 23 -6.38 2.27 10.01
CA LYS A 23 -6.24 1.69 11.35
C LYS A 23 -5.32 0.46 11.37
N LEU A 24 -5.47 -0.44 10.38
CA LEU A 24 -4.61 -1.61 10.26
C LEU A 24 -3.15 -1.24 9.96
N VAL A 25 -2.93 -0.27 9.06
CA VAL A 25 -1.59 0.25 8.77
C VAL A 25 -0.92 0.78 10.03
N GLN A 26 -1.62 1.56 10.86
CA GLN A 26 -1.11 2.04 12.15
C GLN A 26 -0.80 0.91 13.12
N GLN A 27 -1.59 -0.16 13.12
CA GLN A 27 -1.34 -1.34 13.96
C GLN A 27 -0.12 -2.15 13.50
N LEU A 28 0.33 -1.96 12.26
CA LEU A 28 1.49 -2.62 11.68
C LEU A 28 2.77 -1.77 11.76
N ASP A 29 2.78 -0.67 12.53
CA ASP A 29 3.91 0.26 12.61
C ASP A 29 5.23 -0.42 13.01
N SER A 30 5.18 -1.37 13.95
CA SER A 30 6.34 -2.13 14.42
C SER A 30 6.66 -3.38 13.59
N VAL A 31 5.93 -3.64 12.50
CA VAL A 31 6.11 -4.84 11.67
C VAL A 31 7.08 -4.54 10.54
N ASP A 32 8.12 -5.36 10.46
CA ASP A 32 9.12 -5.34 9.40
C ASP A 32 9.31 -6.76 8.87
N LEU A 33 9.05 -6.93 7.58
CA LEU A 33 9.05 -8.23 6.92
C LEU A 33 10.26 -8.39 6.00
N LEU A 34 11.05 -7.34 5.79
CA LEU A 34 12.21 -7.37 4.90
C LEU A 34 13.52 -7.38 5.68
N ASN A 35 14.51 -8.09 5.15
CA ASN A 35 15.89 -7.98 5.62
C ASN A 35 16.62 -6.81 4.95
N GLU A 36 17.80 -6.46 5.46
CA GLU A 36 18.57 -5.30 4.97
C GLU A 36 18.96 -5.37 3.48
N VAL A 37 19.13 -6.56 2.91
CA VAL A 37 19.41 -6.73 1.48
C VAL A 37 18.16 -6.43 0.65
N GLU A 38 17.01 -6.98 1.06
CA GLU A 38 15.71 -6.73 0.42
C GLU A 38 15.30 -5.25 0.52
N LYS A 39 15.53 -4.61 1.68
CA LYS A 39 15.29 -3.17 1.87
C LYS A 39 16.08 -2.31 0.89
N LYS A 40 17.36 -2.64 0.66
CA LYS A 40 18.20 -1.91 -0.31
C LYS A 40 17.65 -2.06 -1.73
N GLU A 41 17.18 -3.26 -2.08
CA GLU A 41 16.57 -3.52 -3.38
C GLU A 41 15.28 -2.71 -3.55
N VAL A 42 14.36 -2.75 -2.57
CA VAL A 42 13.12 -1.97 -2.58
C VAL A 42 13.40 -0.47 -2.69
N ASN A 43 14.32 0.06 -1.88
CA ASN A 43 14.69 1.47 -1.91
C ASN A 43 15.20 1.91 -3.29
N SER A 44 15.99 1.07 -3.96
CA SER A 44 16.48 1.35 -5.31
C SER A 44 15.32 1.46 -6.32
N VAL A 45 14.35 0.56 -6.24
CA VAL A 45 13.19 0.62 -7.16
C VAL A 45 12.25 1.78 -6.83
N LEU A 46 12.01 2.06 -5.54
CA LEU A 46 11.26 3.24 -5.11
C LEU A 46 11.91 4.51 -5.62
N HIS A 47 13.21 4.69 -5.38
CA HIS A 47 13.95 5.86 -5.84
C HIS A 47 13.84 6.04 -7.36
N LYS A 48 14.02 4.96 -8.15
CA LYS A 48 13.86 5.00 -9.60
C LYS A 48 12.43 5.38 -10.01
N CYS A 49 11.41 4.82 -9.38
CA CYS A 49 10.02 5.11 -9.70
C CYS A 49 9.63 6.56 -9.36
N LEU A 50 9.97 7.02 -8.15
CA LEU A 50 9.70 8.38 -7.67
C LEU A 50 10.43 9.42 -8.53
N SER A 51 11.70 9.20 -8.85
CA SER A 51 12.48 10.14 -9.67
C SER A 51 11.99 10.24 -11.11
N THR A 52 11.50 9.14 -11.70
CA THR A 52 11.11 9.11 -13.12
C THR A 52 9.65 9.41 -13.38
N ARG A 53 8.78 9.32 -12.36
CA ARG A 53 7.33 9.39 -12.57
C ARG A 53 6.59 10.40 -11.70
N LEU A 54 7.23 10.97 -10.69
CA LEU A 54 6.63 11.98 -9.81
C LEU A 54 7.36 13.31 -9.92
N GLU A 55 6.58 14.38 -10.02
CA GLU A 55 7.07 15.74 -9.84
C GLU A 55 7.56 15.95 -8.40
N ALA A 56 8.38 16.98 -8.18
CA ALA A 56 8.94 17.24 -6.86
C ALA A 56 7.85 17.50 -5.79
N CYS A 57 6.82 18.28 -6.12
CA CYS A 57 5.71 18.59 -5.22
C CYS A 57 4.90 17.36 -4.81
N ASP A 58 4.74 16.38 -5.71
CA ASP A 58 3.95 15.18 -5.42
C ASP A 58 4.69 14.24 -4.46
N LYS A 59 6.03 14.27 -4.41
CA LYS A 59 6.84 13.41 -3.51
C LYS A 59 6.62 13.72 -2.04
N GLU A 60 6.20 14.95 -1.74
CA GLU A 60 5.97 15.44 -0.37
C GLU A 60 4.56 15.15 0.14
N VAL A 61 3.66 14.63 -0.70
CA VAL A 61 2.32 14.24 -0.29
C VAL A 61 2.41 13.15 0.77
N SER A 62 1.72 13.34 1.91
CA SER A 62 1.78 12.42 3.07
C SER A 62 1.49 10.96 2.71
N GLN A 63 0.61 10.72 1.73
CA GLN A 63 0.31 9.38 1.24
C GLN A 63 1.49 8.73 0.50
N VAL A 64 2.28 9.52 -0.25
CA VAL A 64 3.49 9.05 -0.94
C VAL A 64 4.57 8.71 0.07
N ILE A 65 4.73 9.53 1.11
CA ILE A 65 5.67 9.28 2.22
C ILE A 65 5.30 7.98 2.96
N LEU A 66 4.02 7.81 3.31
CA LEU A 66 3.52 6.61 4.00
C LEU A 66 3.75 5.33 3.17
N LEU A 67 3.51 5.38 1.85
CA LEU A 67 3.72 4.22 0.99
C LEU A 67 5.19 3.84 0.84
N GLN A 68 6.10 4.82 0.86
CA GLN A 68 7.54 4.56 0.86
C GLN A 68 7.97 3.82 2.14
N ASP A 69 7.55 4.31 3.30
CA ASP A 69 7.84 3.67 4.59
C ASP A 69 7.33 2.23 4.63
N LEU A 70 6.06 2.02 4.27
CA LEU A 70 5.46 0.69 4.27
C LEU A 70 6.16 -0.25 3.28
N ALA A 71 6.48 0.23 2.08
CA ALA A 71 7.11 -0.59 1.06
C ALA A 71 8.49 -1.10 1.50
N VAL A 72 9.29 -0.27 2.17
CA VAL A 72 10.60 -0.67 2.72
C VAL A 72 10.45 -1.71 3.85
N ARG A 73 9.31 -1.77 4.52
CA ARG A 73 8.98 -2.81 5.51
C ARG A 73 8.28 -4.03 4.93
N GLY A 74 8.05 -4.05 3.61
CA GLY A 74 7.36 -5.13 2.92
C GLY A 74 5.84 -5.10 3.09
N ILE A 75 5.23 -3.94 3.33
CA ILE A 75 3.79 -3.78 3.52
C ILE A 75 3.24 -2.86 2.43
N ALA A 76 2.03 -3.12 1.94
CA ALA A 76 1.38 -2.26 0.96
C ALA A 76 -0.14 -2.18 1.19
N PHE A 77 -0.75 -1.06 0.81
CA PHE A 77 -2.20 -0.96 0.72
C PHE A 77 -2.62 -0.33 -0.60
N HIS A 78 -3.81 -0.72 -1.06
CA HIS A 78 -4.42 -0.19 -2.26
C HIS A 78 -5.91 0.11 -2.05
N HIS A 79 -6.34 1.34 -2.35
CA HIS A 79 -7.74 1.67 -2.48
C HIS A 79 -8.03 2.39 -3.81
N SER A 80 -9.26 2.26 -4.32
CA SER A 80 -9.62 2.78 -5.65
C SER A 80 -9.51 4.31 -5.80
N GLY A 81 -9.50 5.05 -4.69
CA GLY A 81 -9.23 6.51 -4.66
C GLY A 81 -7.75 6.92 -4.64
N MET A 82 -6.80 6.00 -4.73
CA MET A 82 -5.37 6.36 -4.80
C MET A 82 -5.01 6.93 -6.17
N MET A 83 -4.12 7.92 -6.20
CA MET A 83 -3.56 8.46 -7.44
C MET A 83 -3.04 7.31 -8.33
N PRO A 84 -3.33 7.31 -9.64
CA PRO A 84 -2.89 6.26 -10.57
C PRO A 84 -1.39 5.94 -10.45
N LEU A 85 -0.59 6.98 -10.20
CA LEU A 85 0.85 6.93 -9.99
C LEU A 85 1.28 6.16 -8.74
N LEU A 86 0.49 6.23 -7.66
CA LEU A 86 0.71 5.45 -6.43
C LEU A 86 0.39 3.95 -6.61
N LYS A 87 -0.46 3.61 -7.58
CA LYS A 87 -0.76 2.21 -7.92
C LYS A 87 0.47 1.50 -8.51
N GLU A 88 1.32 2.24 -9.21
CA GLU A 88 2.57 1.70 -9.76
C GLU A 88 3.63 1.45 -8.69
N LEU A 89 3.73 2.29 -7.66
CA LEU A 89 4.61 2.06 -6.51
C LEU A 89 4.23 0.80 -5.72
N ALA A 90 2.93 0.60 -5.47
CA ALA A 90 2.44 -0.63 -4.85
C ALA A 90 2.76 -1.87 -5.68
N ARG A 91 2.64 -1.78 -7.02
CA ARG A 91 2.97 -2.86 -7.97
C ARG A 91 4.46 -3.19 -7.99
N VAL A 92 5.32 -2.17 -7.91
CA VAL A 92 6.78 -2.33 -7.86
C VAL A 92 7.23 -3.24 -6.72
N SER A 93 6.65 -3.11 -5.52
CA SER A 93 6.99 -4.03 -4.42
C SER A 93 6.68 -5.49 -4.78
N SER A 94 5.61 -5.72 -5.55
CA SER A 94 5.13 -7.05 -5.94
C SER A 94 5.85 -7.67 -7.15
N LEU A 95 6.67 -6.91 -7.91
CA LEU A 95 7.16 -7.32 -9.23
C LEU A 95 8.50 -8.09 -9.24
N ARG A 96 9.15 -8.30 -8.10
CA ARG A 96 10.38 -9.11 -8.04
C ARG A 96 10.18 -10.41 -7.24
N PRO A 97 10.57 -11.58 -7.78
CA PRO A 97 10.40 -12.86 -7.10
C PRO A 97 11.04 -12.92 -5.71
N SER A 98 12.18 -12.24 -5.51
CA SER A 98 12.88 -12.20 -4.21
C SER A 98 12.15 -11.37 -3.15
N ILE A 99 11.32 -10.39 -3.56
CA ILE A 99 10.63 -9.44 -2.65
C ILE A 99 9.15 -9.86 -2.42
N SER A 100 8.62 -10.71 -3.30
CA SER A 100 7.23 -11.18 -3.27
C SER A 100 6.82 -11.93 -1.99
N TYR A 101 7.76 -12.48 -1.22
CA TYR A 101 7.44 -13.36 -0.09
C TYR A 101 6.99 -12.65 1.19
N HIS A 102 6.76 -11.34 1.17
CA HIS A 102 6.55 -10.59 2.42
C HIS A 102 5.37 -9.61 2.38
N ILE A 103 4.66 -9.47 1.27
CA ILE A 103 3.71 -8.36 1.11
C ILE A 103 2.35 -8.70 1.70
N VAL A 104 1.92 -7.90 2.68
CA VAL A 104 0.52 -7.78 3.07
C VAL A 104 -0.13 -6.72 2.19
N MET A 105 -1.11 -7.10 1.37
CA MET A 105 -1.87 -6.15 0.55
C MET A 105 -3.27 -5.94 1.12
N LEU A 106 -3.58 -4.70 1.50
CA LEU A 106 -4.93 -4.30 1.91
C LEU A 106 -5.71 -3.73 0.71
N LEU A 107 -6.77 -4.42 0.28
CA LEU A 107 -7.53 -4.02 -0.93
C LEU A 107 -8.95 -3.53 -0.58
N TRP A 108 -9.31 -2.37 -1.14
CA TRP A 108 -10.68 -1.86 -1.19
C TRP A 108 -11.30 -2.02 -2.59
N SER A 109 -12.42 -2.74 -2.69
CA SER A 109 -13.28 -2.75 -3.89
C SER A 109 -14.58 -1.99 -3.61
N ARG A 110 -14.99 -1.11 -4.54
CA ARG A 110 -16.28 -0.42 -4.46
C ARG A 110 -17.37 -1.46 -4.69
N GLN A 111 -18.23 -1.69 -3.71
CA GLN A 111 -19.40 -2.53 -3.91
C GLN A 111 -20.28 -1.87 -4.99
N ALA A 112 -20.53 -2.60 -6.08
CA ALA A 112 -21.40 -2.13 -7.15
C ALA A 112 -22.84 -2.13 -6.64
N GLY A 113 -23.32 -0.97 -6.21
CA GLY A 113 -24.73 -0.67 -6.03
C GLY A 113 -25.11 0.55 -6.85
N ARG A 114 -26.01 0.39 -7.81
CA ARG A 114 -26.80 1.44 -8.49
C ARG A 114 -28.28 1.03 -8.37
N PRO A 115 -29.29 1.94 -8.44
CA PRO A 115 -29.29 3.16 -9.26
C PRO A 115 -29.77 4.44 -8.56
N ALA A 116 -29.84 5.49 -9.38
CA ALA A 116 -30.07 6.90 -9.09
C ALA A 116 -31.42 7.21 -8.45
N GLY A 117 -31.43 8.22 -7.58
CA GLY A 117 -32.65 8.84 -7.07
C GLY A 117 -32.66 9.02 -5.57
N MET A 118 -31.74 9.82 -5.02
CA MET A 118 -32.00 10.47 -3.74
C MET A 118 -31.24 11.79 -3.72
N GLN A 119 -31.98 12.88 -3.96
CA GLN A 119 -31.52 14.24 -3.73
C GLN A 119 -31.13 14.31 -2.25
N THR A 120 -29.88 14.72 -1.98
CA THR A 120 -29.53 15.16 -0.63
C THR A 120 -29.92 16.63 -0.55
N GLU A 121 -30.99 16.84 0.18
CA GLU A 121 -31.42 18.11 0.72
C GLU A 121 -30.27 18.73 1.50
N VAL A 122 -30.17 20.04 1.33
CA VAL A 122 -29.16 20.91 1.93
C VAL A 122 -29.54 21.13 3.39
N ASP A 123 -28.71 20.66 4.32
CA ASP A 123 -28.77 21.12 5.71
C ASP A 123 -27.50 21.92 6.03
N GLN A 124 -27.73 23.24 6.01
CA GLN A 124 -27.23 24.35 6.84
C GLN A 124 -25.80 24.27 7.42
#